data_AF-A0A7W9YD21-F1
#
_entry.id   AF-A0A7W9YD21-F1
#
_cell.length_a   1.000
_cell.length_b   1.000
_cell.length_c   1.000
_cell.angle_alpha   90.00
_cell.angle_beta   90.00
_cell.angle_gamma   90.00
#
_symmetry.space_group_name_H-M   'P 1'
#
loop_
_entity.id
_entity.type
_entity.pdbx_description
1 polymer ?
#
loop_
_entity_poly.entity_id
_entity_poly.type
_entity_poly.pdbx_seq_one_letter_code
_entity_poly.pdbx_strand_id
1 'polypeptide(L)'
;MVLRTLGRDVNCAPIGRDRNKILIAHCFVGETNLAATAISEGIGYAFNYRDEPQVPAYFDIERKARGLGYGVWSSPDLPTPWLYSASLGETVTRDSERPDTLAGLPLLSPVANKIDDVNDAHGG
;
A
#
# COMPACT_ATOMS: atom_id res chain seq x y z
N MET A 1 12.10 -0.47 1.71
CA MET A 1 11.25 0.23 2.69
C MET A 1 11.00 -0.45 4.05
N VAL A 2 10.52 -1.71 4.15
CA VAL A 2 10.08 -2.33 5.44
C VAL A 2 11.16 -2.32 6.54
N LEU A 3 12.41 -2.63 6.20
CA LEU A 3 13.52 -2.60 7.16
C LEU A 3 13.85 -1.19 7.69
N ARG A 4 13.42 -0.12 6.99
CA ARG A 4 13.76 1.26 7.40
C ARG A 4 12.88 1.75 8.54
N THR A 5 11.69 1.19 8.73
CA THR A 5 10.74 1.58 9.79
C THR A 5 10.60 0.51 10.89
N LEU A 6 10.92 -0.75 10.60
CA LEU A 6 10.76 -1.83 11.57
C LEU A 6 11.68 -1.65 12.79
N GLY A 7 11.08 -1.53 13.97
CA GLY A 7 11.82 -1.35 15.23
C GLY A 7 12.52 0.01 15.35
N ARG A 8 12.09 1.02 14.59
CA ARG A 8 12.68 2.37 14.60
C ARG A 8 11.63 3.40 14.99
N ASP A 9 12.05 4.42 15.73
CA ASP A 9 11.20 5.56 16.02
C ASP A 9 10.99 6.39 14.74
N VAL A 10 9.73 6.66 14.44
CA VAL A 10 9.31 7.48 13.29
C VAL A 10 8.77 8.80 13.81
N ASN A 11 9.39 9.90 13.39
CA ASN A 11 8.96 11.24 13.74
C ASN A 11 8.23 11.88 12.56
N CYS A 12 6.97 12.26 12.76
CA CYS A 12 6.14 12.89 11.73
C CYS A 12 5.82 14.34 12.09
N ALA A 13 6.06 15.25 11.15
CA ALA A 13 5.69 16.66 11.25
C ALA A 13 4.48 16.95 10.35
N PRO A 14 3.34 17.41 10.91
CA PRO A 14 2.15 17.71 10.12
C PRO A 14 2.39 18.93 9.22
N ILE A 15 1.92 18.85 7.98
CA ILE A 15 2.06 19.93 6.98
C ILE A 15 0.71 20.49 6.52
N GLY A 16 -0.39 19.80 6.83
CA GLY A 16 -1.73 20.25 6.47
C GLY A 16 -2.77 19.16 6.61
N ARG A 17 -3.93 19.40 6.01
CA ARG A 17 -4.99 18.40 5.86
C ARG A 17 -5.49 18.41 4.44
N ASP A 18 -5.89 17.25 3.94
CA ASP A 18 -6.53 17.13 2.63
C ASP A 18 -7.98 17.65 2.65
N ARG A 19 -8.66 17.54 1.51
CA ARG A 19 -10.08 17.90 1.35
C ARG A 19 -11.01 17.10 2.28
N ASN A 20 -10.64 15.86 2.60
CA ASN A 20 -11.36 14.96 3.50
C ASN A 20 -10.99 15.15 4.98
N LYS A 21 -10.22 16.21 5.30
CA LYS A 21 -9.73 16.53 6.65
C LYS A 21 -8.77 15.50 7.25
N ILE A 22 -8.19 14.64 6.42
CA ILE A 22 -7.13 13.69 6.78
C ILE A 22 -5.82 14.46 6.96
N LEU A 23 -5.07 14.11 8.02
CA LEU A 23 -3.79 14.73 8.33
C LEU A 23 -2.73 14.32 7.29
N ILE A 24 -2.04 15.32 6.73
CA ILE A 24 -0.89 15.11 5.86
C ILE A 24 0.36 15.49 6.66
N ALA A 25 1.41 14.65 6.61
CA ALA A 25 2.64 14.85 7.35
C ALA A 25 3.88 14.39 6.57
N HIS A 26 5.04 14.95 6.93
CA HIS A 26 6.34 14.41 6.56
C HIS A 26 6.89 13.56 7.69
N CYS A 27 7.20 12.30 7.39
CA CYS A 27 7.70 11.35 8.36
C CYS A 27 9.17 11.01 8.08
N PHE A 28 9.92 10.88 9.16
CA PHE A 28 11.36 10.67 9.14
C PHE A 28 11.78 9.57 10.10
N VAL A 29 12.82 8.82 9.70
CA VAL A 29 13.62 7.98 10.60
C VAL A 29 15.03 8.55 10.62
N GLY A 30 15.42 9.15 11.74
CA GLY A 30 16.60 10.02 11.78
C GLY A 30 16.43 11.18 10.79
N GLU A 31 17.35 11.31 9.83
CA GLU A 31 17.30 12.32 8.75
C GLU A 31 16.60 11.81 7.47
N THR A 32 16.19 10.53 7.44
CA THR A 32 15.65 9.90 6.24
C THR A 32 14.17 10.23 6.08
N ASN A 33 13.83 11.05 5.09
CA ASN A 33 12.44 11.28 4.67
C ASN A 33 11.85 10.00 4.05
N LEU A 34 10.82 9.46 4.69
CA LEU A 34 10.19 8.19 4.29
C LEU A 34 9.44 8.31 2.96
N ALA A 35 8.75 9.42 2.72
CA ALA A 35 8.03 9.63 1.47
C ALA A 35 9.00 9.82 0.29
N ALA A 36 10.03 10.64 0.47
CA ALA A 36 11.09 10.81 -0.55
C ALA A 36 11.75 9.46 -0.89
N THR A 37 12.04 8.66 0.14
CA THR A 37 12.57 7.31 -0.02
C THR A 37 11.64 6.42 -0.83
N ALA A 38 10.36 6.35 -0.45
CA ALA A 38 9.37 5.53 -1.14
C ALA A 38 9.28 5.88 -2.64
N ILE A 39 9.30 7.18 -2.94
CA ILE A 39 9.27 7.67 -4.32
C ILE A 39 10.57 7.28 -5.05
N SER A 40 11.74 7.45 -4.42
CA SER A 40 13.01 7.08 -5.03
C SER A 40 13.16 5.58 -5.29
N GLU A 41 12.58 4.73 -4.44
CA GLU A 41 12.56 3.26 -4.61
C GLU A 41 11.48 2.81 -5.61
N GLY A 42 10.69 3.74 -6.17
CA GLY A 42 9.64 3.44 -7.13
C GLY A 42 8.43 2.74 -6.53
N ILE A 43 8.17 2.89 -5.23
CA ILE A 43 7.01 2.31 -4.53
C ILE A 43 6.01 3.38 -4.07
N GLY A 44 6.33 4.66 -4.28
CA GLY A 44 5.46 5.80 -4.05
C GLY A 44 5.39 6.70 -5.28
N TYR A 45 4.29 7.45 -5.40
CA TYR A 45 4.06 8.41 -6.48
C TYR A 45 4.11 9.84 -5.92
N ALA A 46 4.67 10.76 -6.70
CA ALA A 46 4.58 12.18 -6.39
C ALA A 46 3.28 12.71 -7.01
N PHE A 47 2.27 12.96 -6.17
CA PHE A 47 0.97 13.44 -6.65
C PHE A 47 0.75 14.93 -6.35
N ASN A 48 0.07 15.62 -7.26
CA ASN A 48 -0.30 17.03 -7.12
C ASN A 48 -1.82 17.15 -6.95
N TYR A 49 -2.33 16.88 -5.76
CA TYR A 49 -3.74 17.10 -5.46
C TYR A 49 -4.01 18.60 -5.35
N ARG A 50 -5.13 19.03 -5.94
CA ARG A 50 -5.62 20.40 -5.75
C ARG A 50 -5.94 20.60 -4.27
N ASP A 51 -5.46 21.70 -3.70
CA ASP A 51 -5.63 22.11 -2.30
C ASP A 51 -4.84 21.29 -1.26
N GLU A 52 -3.83 20.52 -1.70
CA GLU A 52 -2.89 19.88 -0.79
C GLU A 52 -1.51 20.59 -0.78
N PRO A 53 -0.76 20.53 0.33
CA PRO A 53 0.60 21.04 0.38
C PRO A 53 1.49 20.33 -0.64
N GLN A 54 2.08 21.11 -1.56
CA GLN A 54 2.96 20.58 -2.59
C GLN A 54 4.40 20.48 -2.09
N VAL A 55 5.09 19.42 -2.51
CA VAL A 55 6.54 19.25 -2.28
C VAL A 55 7.24 19.10 -3.64
N PRO A 56 7.67 20.21 -4.27
CA PRO A 56 8.23 20.19 -5.61
C PRO A 56 9.38 19.18 -5.82
N ALA A 57 10.22 19.01 -4.79
CA ALA A 57 11.35 18.08 -4.83
C ALA A 57 10.95 16.62 -5.10
N TYR A 58 9.73 16.20 -4.74
CA TYR A 58 9.28 14.82 -4.96
C TYR A 58 9.08 14.50 -6.43
N PHE A 59 8.71 15.48 -7.27
CA PHE A 59 8.55 15.26 -8.71
C PHE A 59 9.88 14.97 -9.41
N ASP A 60 10.97 15.61 -8.98
CA ASP A 60 12.30 15.34 -9.54
C ASP A 60 12.81 13.96 -9.11
N ILE A 61 12.54 13.57 -7.86
CA ILE A 61 12.87 12.23 -7.36
C ILE A 61 12.09 11.15 -8.13
N GLU A 62 10.79 11.37 -8.34
CA GLU A 62 9.95 10.45 -9.11
C GLU A 62 10.42 10.35 -10.57
N ARG A 63 10.72 11.49 -11.21
CA ARG A 63 11.25 11.52 -12.59
C ARG A 63 12.51 10.68 -12.72
N LYS A 64 13.41 10.75 -11.72
CA LYS A 64 14.62 9.94 -11.68
C LYS A 64 14.31 8.45 -11.51
N ALA A 65 13.46 8.08 -10.56
CA ALA A 65 13.08 6.68 -10.33
C ALA A 65 12.40 6.07 -11.58
N ARG A 66 11.55 6.86 -12.25
CA ARG A 66 10.89 6.48 -13.50
C ARG A 66 11.88 6.28 -14.64
N GLY A 67 12.80 7.23 -14.84
CA GLY A 67 13.82 7.12 -15.88
C GLY A 67 14.78 5.94 -15.69
N LEU A 68 14.96 5.47 -14.45
CA LEU A 68 15.78 4.31 -14.11
C LEU A 68 14.98 3.00 -14.04
N GLY A 69 13.65 3.04 -14.20
CA GLY A 69 12.80 1.85 -14.14
C GLY A 69 12.74 1.19 -12.76
N TYR A 70 12.76 1.96 -11.67
CA TYR A 70 12.70 1.40 -10.32
C TYR A 70 11.27 1.09 -9.87
N GLY A 71 11.11 0.00 -9.11
CA GLY A 71 9.84 -0.39 -8.50
C GLY A 71 8.73 -0.56 -9.54
N VAL A 72 7.62 0.16 -9.35
CA VAL A 72 6.45 0.18 -10.26
C VAL A 72 6.82 0.61 -11.68
N TRP A 73 7.88 1.39 -11.84
CA TRP A 73 8.35 1.88 -13.16
C TRP A 73 9.16 0.84 -13.94
N SER A 74 9.46 -0.32 -13.36
CA SER A 74 10.20 -1.39 -14.04
C SER A 74 9.41 -2.05 -15.16
N SER A 75 8.08 -1.99 -15.10
CA SER A 75 7.20 -2.51 -16.14
C SER A 75 6.67 -1.35 -17.00
N PRO A 76 6.81 -1.42 -18.34
CA PRO A 76 6.20 -0.43 -19.23
C PRO A 76 4.67 -0.54 -19.25
N ASP A 77 4.12 -1.69 -18.85
CA ASP A 77 2.70 -2.00 -18.93
C ASP A 77 1.95 -1.69 -17.63
N LEU A 78 2.64 -1.18 -16.60
CA LEU A 78 1.97 -0.77 -15.36
C LEU A 78 1.41 0.65 -15.56
N PRO A 79 0.09 0.82 -15.74
CA PRO A 79 -0.47 2.14 -15.85
C PRO A 79 -0.24 2.90 -14.53
N THR A 80 -0.04 4.21 -14.63
CA THR A 80 -0.03 5.05 -13.43
C THR A 80 -1.33 4.84 -12.64
N PRO A 81 -1.35 4.98 -11.30
CA PRO A 81 -2.50 4.60 -10.48
C PRO A 81 -3.84 5.24 -10.88
N TRP A 82 -3.81 6.48 -11.39
CA TRP A 82 -5.00 7.20 -11.88
C TRP A 82 -5.50 6.74 -13.26
N LEU A 83 -4.71 5.92 -13.96
CA LEU A 83 -5.08 5.22 -15.19
C LEU A 83 -5.36 3.74 -14.93
N TYR A 84 -5.13 3.25 -13.71
CA TYR A 84 -5.44 1.87 -13.36
C TYR A 84 -6.95 1.68 -13.27
N SER A 85 -7.55 1.31 -14.40
CA SER A 85 -8.91 0.78 -14.47
C SER A 85 -8.83 -0.74 -14.40
N ALA A 86 -8.54 -1.30 -13.22
CA ALA A 86 -9.05 -2.64 -12.98
C ALA A 86 -10.56 -2.52 -13.10
N SER A 87 -11.13 -3.18 -14.12
CA SER A 87 -12.57 -3.41 -14.20
C SER A 87 -13.01 -3.92 -12.83
N LEU A 88 -13.71 -3.09 -12.06
CA LEU A 88 -14.45 -3.50 -10.87
C LEU A 88 -15.55 -4.43 -11.37
N GLY A 89 -15.19 -5.68 -11.66
CA GLY A 89 -16.05 -6.70 -12.24
C GLY A 89 -16.71 -6.27 -13.55
N GLU A 90 -16.05 -6.48 -14.68
CA GLU A 90 -16.83 -6.93 -15.83
C GLU A 90 -17.36 -8.30 -15.42
N THR A 91 -18.63 -8.34 -15.01
CA THR A 91 -19.33 -9.60 -14.74
C THR A 91 -19.13 -10.44 -15.98
N VAL A 92 -18.26 -11.45 -15.89
CA VAL A 92 -18.17 -12.49 -16.91
C VAL A 92 -19.60 -13.01 -17.01
N THR A 93 -20.29 -12.62 -18.08
CA THR A 93 -21.58 -13.19 -18.46
C THR A 93 -21.30 -14.66 -18.65
N ARG A 94 -21.57 -15.42 -17.59
CA ARG A 94 -21.47 -16.86 -17.60
C ARG A 94 -22.57 -17.29 -18.55
N ASP A 95 -22.17 -17.63 -19.78
CA ASP A 95 -23.06 -18.20 -20.79
C ASP A 95 -23.94 -19.24 -20.11
N SER A 96 -25.22 -18.91 -20.03
CA SER A 96 -26.23 -19.78 -19.46
C SER A 96 -26.61 -20.79 -20.53
N GLU A 97 -25.85 -21.88 -20.64
CA GLU A 97 -26.33 -23.12 -21.25
C GLU A 97 -25.52 -24.37 -20.81
N ARG A 98 -25.92 -24.91 -19.64
CA ARG A 98 -26.02 -26.35 -19.22
C ARG A 98 -24.78 -27.26 -19.14
N PRO A 99 -24.87 -28.44 -18.46
CA PRO A 99 -25.77 -28.90 -17.38
C PRO A 99 -25.01 -29.41 -16.13
N ASP A 100 -25.77 -29.68 -15.07
CA ASP A 100 -25.35 -30.29 -13.81
C ASP A 100 -24.55 -31.59 -13.97
N THR A 101 -23.29 -31.61 -13.54
CA THR A 101 -22.61 -32.84 -13.07
C THR A 101 -21.60 -32.53 -11.98
N LEU A 102 -21.98 -32.93 -10.76
CA LEU A 102 -21.19 -33.52 -9.67
C LEU A 102 -19.76 -33.03 -9.35
N ALA A 103 -19.62 -32.75 -8.06
CA ALA A 103 -18.60 -33.30 -7.15
C ALA A 103 -17.26 -32.57 -7.01
N GLY A 104 -17.18 -31.83 -5.90
CA GLY A 104 -16.14 -32.06 -4.90
C GLY A 104 -14.95 -31.14 -4.94
N LEU A 105 -14.94 -30.10 -4.09
CA LEU A 105 -13.77 -29.62 -3.37
C LEU A 105 -14.28 -28.84 -2.13
N PRO A 106 -13.85 -29.18 -0.89
CA PRO A 106 -14.39 -28.54 0.31
C PRO A 106 -13.76 -27.15 0.50
N LEU A 107 -14.61 -26.16 0.80
CA LEU A 107 -14.19 -24.84 1.27
C LEU A 107 -13.62 -24.98 2.69
N LEU A 108 -12.38 -24.57 2.90
CA LEU A 108 -11.79 -24.44 4.24
C LEU A 108 -12.41 -23.23 4.96
N SER A 109 -13.16 -23.52 6.03
CA SER A 109 -13.69 -22.50 6.94
C SER A 109 -12.58 -21.83 7.76
N PRO A 110 -12.74 -20.53 8.13
CA PRO A 110 -11.71 -19.79 8.85
C PRO A 110 -11.61 -20.24 10.32
N VAL A 111 -10.39 -20.54 10.77
CA VAL A 111 -10.09 -20.82 12.18
C VAL A 111 -10.12 -19.52 12.98
N ALA A 112 -11.03 -19.46 13.96
CA ALA A 112 -11.04 -18.44 15.00
C ALA A 112 -10.08 -18.84 16.12
N ASN A 113 -9.00 -18.10 16.32
CA ASN A 113 -8.15 -18.26 17.51
C ASN A 113 -8.73 -17.42 18.66
N LYS A 114 -9.37 -18.09 19.61
CA LYS A 114 -9.62 -17.58 20.95
C LYS A 114 -8.66 -18.32 21.88
N ILE A 115 -7.73 -17.61 22.50
CA ILE A 115 -6.92 -18.14 23.61
C ILE A 115 -7.27 -17.26 24.81
N ASP A 116 -8.09 -17.82 25.71
CA ASP A 116 -8.38 -17.25 27.02
C ASP A 116 -7.32 -17.74 28.03
N ASP A 117 -6.92 -16.81 28.89
CA ASP A 117 -6.07 -16.91 30.08
C ASP A 117 -6.44 -18.04 31.05
N VAL A 118 -5.44 -18.74 31.61
CA VAL A 118 -5.48 -19.34 32.97
C VAL A 118 -4.06 -19.40 33.58
N ASN A 119 -3.90 -18.74 34.74
CA ASN A 119 -2.77 -18.80 35.68
C ASN A 119 -2.60 -20.19 36.35
N ASP A 120 -1.38 -20.63 36.71
CA ASP A 120 -0.78 -20.48 38.06
C ASP A 120 0.50 -21.32 38.32
N ALA A 121 1.50 -20.64 38.90
CA ALA A 121 2.45 -20.95 39.99
C ALA A 121 3.44 -22.16 40.08
N HIS A 122 4.62 -21.79 40.62
CA HIS A 122 5.71 -22.51 41.31
C HIS A 122 6.81 -23.16 40.43
N GLY A 123 8.13 -22.97 40.61
CA GLY A 123 8.93 -22.53 41.77
C GLY A 123 9.91 -23.65 42.14
N GLY A 124 11.22 -23.46 41.89
CA GLY A 124 12.29 -24.41 42.23
C GLY A 124 13.59 -24.15 41.48
#